data_AF-A0A1G6YML8-F1
#
_entry.id   AF-A0A1G6YML8-F1
#
_cell.length_a   1.000
_cell.length_b   1.000
_cell.length_c   1.000
_cell.angle_alpha   90.00
_cell.angle_beta   90.00
_cell.angle_gamma   90.00
#
_symmetry.space_group_name_H-M   'P 1'
#
loop_
_entity.id
_entity.type
_entity.pdbx_description
1 polymer ?
#
loop_
_entity_poly.entity_id
_entity_poly.type
_entity_poly.pdbx_seq_one_letter_code
_entity_poly.pdbx_strand_id
1 'polypeptide(L)'
;MGELDGNARRVGWADALVVVAVVAVGVIVAGLLHDPGASSSAEDEASPVSRVTPTVVYPVEIPGCERVEPPSGGKGFMVGYAGEQSYDNPSYPWFNGPKATAMSDALRSALPDTVRLEFAGPSESLWFQPIPVFTSELPEGVRAEDIGGSTSAQGLLTRGAAVGMLDVRVRQSAREIPECVAGQLDRRTTFPDGTVVDSQDTWNEYGGNRNLVRRVTAHLPDGTFVDASAGDENWAEPVQARRNSGTVPLTVDELTALATTPGLRVTAPVPAGTAQPPAECRGGVDAGTPLSRETVQRLNAALDEVWREHAPTGVSLDRRLGSLQLSTYDRSSVCEELDVSGPDGSGRLLVSISGRHQLPVEPQEPSDRRRTTFTTLPDGSVLTRTEPGIVTVTRPSGTRVQVSLDDAAPGTVMTLDQLQAIANAPGLEL
;
A
#
# COMPACT_ATOMS: atom_id res chain seq x y z
N MET A 1 1.54 -59.86 31.89
CA MET A 1 0.17 -60.24 31.48
C MET A 1 -0.52 -58.95 31.02
N GLY A 2 -0.60 -58.77 29.69
CA GLY A 2 -1.23 -57.65 28.92
C GLY A 2 -0.50 -56.31 29.01
N GLU A 3 0.14 -55.70 28.00
CA GLU A 3 0.04 -55.64 26.52
C GLU A 3 -1.02 -54.65 25.95
N LEU A 4 -0.48 -53.52 25.45
CA LEU A 4 -0.79 -52.65 24.28
C LEU A 4 -2.16 -51.99 24.05
N ASP A 5 -2.14 -50.64 23.99
CA ASP A 5 -2.56 -49.70 22.91
C ASP A 5 -2.88 -48.33 23.54
N GLY A 6 -2.59 -47.14 23.00
CA GLY A 6 -2.35 -46.75 21.63
C GLY A 6 -3.03 -45.39 21.38
N ASN A 7 -2.30 -44.30 21.67
CA ASN A 7 -2.35 -42.99 21.01
C ASN A 7 -3.58 -42.04 21.10
N ALA A 8 -3.24 -40.75 21.04
CA ALA A 8 -4.01 -39.58 20.59
C ALA A 8 -5.06 -38.93 21.53
N ARG A 9 -4.60 -37.95 22.32
CA ARG A 9 -5.33 -36.67 22.42
C ARG A 9 -4.41 -35.54 22.01
N ARG A 10 -4.57 -35.13 20.75
CA ARG A 10 -3.92 -33.99 20.12
C ARG A 10 -4.17 -32.75 20.97
N VAL A 11 -3.07 -32.08 21.33
CA VAL A 11 -3.11 -30.75 21.91
C VAL A 11 -3.54 -29.80 20.79
N GLY A 12 -4.77 -29.30 20.87
CA GLY A 12 -5.30 -28.32 19.93
C GLY A 12 -4.96 -26.93 20.43
N TRP A 13 -3.83 -26.39 19.98
CA TRP A 13 -3.51 -24.98 20.10
C TRP A 13 -4.26 -24.30 18.95
N ALA A 14 -5.20 -23.40 19.26
CA ALA A 14 -5.87 -22.59 18.26
C ALA A 14 -5.42 -21.14 18.48
N ASP A 15 -4.70 -20.65 17.49
CA ASP A 15 -3.93 -19.41 17.48
C ASP A 15 -4.78 -18.15 17.61
N ALA A 16 -4.28 -17.20 18.40
CA ALA A 16 -4.75 -15.82 18.45
C ALA A 16 -4.16 -15.05 17.26
N LEU A 17 -5.00 -14.38 16.46
CA LEU A 17 -4.51 -13.57 15.35
C LEU A 17 -4.44 -12.08 15.67
N VAL A 18 -3.25 -11.52 15.53
CA VAL A 18 -2.97 -10.08 15.56
C VAL A 18 -3.24 -9.50 14.17
N VAL A 19 -4.07 -8.47 14.11
CA VAL A 19 -4.26 -7.65 12.90
C VAL A 19 -3.02 -6.80 12.69
N VAL A 20 -2.11 -7.28 11.86
CA VAL A 20 -1.08 -6.45 11.21
C VAL A 20 -1.50 -6.35 9.75
N ALA A 21 -1.67 -5.13 9.25
CA ALA A 21 -1.77 -4.90 7.81
C ALA A 21 -0.43 -5.31 7.17
N VAL A 22 -0.34 -6.56 6.73
CA VAL A 22 0.68 -7.06 5.81
C VAL A 22 -0.06 -7.43 4.52
N VAL A 23 -0.26 -6.44 3.66
CA VAL A 23 -0.43 -6.72 2.23
C VAL A 23 1.01 -6.77 1.74
N ALA A 24 1.65 -7.90 1.48
CA ALA A 24 1.56 -8.61 0.21
C ALA A 24 2.46 -9.88 0.21
N VAL A 25 2.41 -10.69 1.27
CA VAL A 25 2.74 -12.12 1.18
C VAL A 25 1.74 -12.85 2.07
N GLY A 26 0.85 -13.61 1.44
CA GLY A 26 -0.38 -14.11 2.05
C GLY A 26 -0.20 -14.83 3.40
N VAL A 27 -1.06 -14.45 4.34
CA VAL A 27 -1.55 -15.33 5.41
C VAL A 27 -3.08 -15.17 5.42
N ILE A 28 -3.79 -16.27 5.17
CA ILE A 28 -5.27 -16.33 5.22
C ILE A 28 -5.67 -16.49 6.68
N VAL A 29 -6.52 -15.58 7.16
CA VAL A 29 -7.25 -15.79 8.41
C VAL A 29 -8.67 -15.36 8.17
N ALA A 30 -9.50 -16.33 7.82
CA ALA A 30 -10.94 -16.13 7.78
C ALA A 30 -11.44 -16.11 9.23
N GLY A 31 -11.69 -14.91 9.75
CA GLY A 31 -12.35 -14.71 11.05
C GLY A 31 -13.72 -14.09 10.82
N LEU A 32 -14.78 -14.76 11.27
CA LEU A 32 -16.10 -14.14 11.38
C LEU A 32 -16.04 -13.13 12.54
N LEU A 33 -15.99 -11.83 12.25
CA LEU A 33 -16.13 -10.83 13.30
C LEU A 33 -17.61 -10.77 13.68
N HIS A 34 -17.94 -11.40 14.81
CA HIS A 34 -19.19 -11.09 15.49
C HIS A 34 -19.10 -9.65 16.01
N ASP A 35 -20.05 -8.82 15.62
CA ASP A 35 -20.38 -7.60 16.35
C ASP A 35 -20.91 -8.05 17.73
N PRO A 36 -20.25 -7.79 18.87
CA PRO A 36 -20.86 -8.04 20.17
C PRO A 36 -21.84 -6.90 20.45
N GLY A 37 -22.88 -6.80 19.62
CA GLY A 37 -24.02 -5.93 19.85
C GLY A 37 -25.07 -6.69 20.64
N ALA A 38 -25.16 -6.37 21.93
CA ALA A 38 -26.27 -6.70 22.84
C ALA A 38 -26.52 -8.18 23.18
N SER A 39 -25.71 -8.74 24.09
CA SER A 39 -26.23 -9.68 25.08
C SER A 39 -25.41 -9.60 26.36
N SER A 40 -26.02 -9.02 27.41
CA SER A 40 -25.55 -9.21 28.78
C SER A 40 -25.71 -10.69 29.15
N SER A 41 -24.61 -11.39 29.46
CA SER A 41 -24.47 -12.39 30.54
C SER A 41 -23.12 -13.11 30.46
N ALA A 42 -22.30 -12.89 31.50
CA ALA A 42 -21.32 -13.78 32.14
C ALA A 42 -20.29 -14.58 31.31
N GLU A 43 -19.02 -14.24 31.61
CA GLU A 43 -17.86 -15.14 31.83
C GLU A 43 -17.34 -15.98 30.66
N ASP A 44 -16.32 -15.45 29.97
CA ASP A 44 -15.23 -16.24 29.41
C ASP A 44 -13.90 -15.47 29.51
N GLU A 45 -12.93 -16.05 30.22
CA GLU A 45 -11.60 -15.50 30.48
C GLU A 45 -10.65 -15.70 29.29
N ALA A 46 -10.65 -14.71 28.39
CA ALA A 46 -9.47 -14.25 27.64
C ALA A 46 -9.90 -12.89 27.05
N SER A 47 -9.42 -11.77 27.61
CA SER A 47 -9.93 -10.43 27.26
C SER A 47 -9.89 -10.23 25.73
N PRO A 48 -11.05 -10.23 25.03
CA PRO A 48 -11.08 -9.86 23.62
C PRO A 48 -10.68 -8.39 23.53
N VAL A 49 -9.93 -8.00 22.51
CA VAL A 49 -9.65 -6.58 22.26
C VAL A 49 -10.99 -5.86 22.12
N SER A 50 -11.39 -5.16 23.17
CA SER A 50 -12.70 -4.52 23.23
C SER A 50 -12.73 -3.40 22.18
N ARG A 51 -13.61 -3.56 21.19
CA ARG A 51 -13.94 -2.49 20.23
C ARG A 51 -15.05 -1.65 20.85
N VAL A 52 -14.79 -0.37 21.05
CA VAL A 52 -15.78 0.59 21.52
C VAL A 52 -16.08 1.58 20.40
N THR A 53 -17.36 1.87 20.21
CA THR A 53 -17.87 2.88 19.28
C THR A 53 -18.77 3.85 20.03
N PRO A 54 -19.05 5.05 19.49
CA PRO A 54 -19.97 5.99 20.12
C PRO A 54 -21.33 5.36 20.38
N THR A 55 -21.91 5.66 21.55
CA THR A 55 -23.29 5.27 21.84
C THR A 55 -24.24 5.99 20.88
N VAL A 56 -25.03 5.23 20.14
CA VAL A 56 -26.04 5.79 19.24
C VAL A 56 -27.33 6.04 20.01
N VAL A 57 -27.79 7.28 20.04
CA VAL A 57 -29.09 7.65 20.59
C VAL A 57 -30.13 7.58 19.47
N TYR A 58 -31.22 6.86 19.70
CA TYR A 58 -32.34 6.74 18.76
C TYR A 58 -33.68 6.97 19.49
N PRO A 59 -34.64 7.71 18.91
CA PRO A 59 -34.61 8.34 17.58
C PRO A 59 -33.64 9.52 17.49
N VAL A 60 -33.17 9.82 16.27
CA VAL A 60 -32.31 10.97 15.96
C VAL A 60 -32.73 11.58 14.63
N GLU A 61 -32.63 12.89 14.51
CA GLU A 61 -32.79 13.61 13.24
C GLU A 61 -31.43 13.74 12.56
N ILE A 62 -31.33 13.31 11.30
CA ILE A 62 -30.13 13.48 10.46
C ILE A 62 -30.44 14.55 9.40
N PRO A 63 -29.76 15.71 9.42
CA PRO A 63 -29.97 16.73 8.39
C PRO A 63 -29.84 16.19 6.96
N GLY A 64 -30.86 16.48 6.14
CA GLY A 64 -30.95 16.02 4.75
C GLY A 64 -31.55 14.62 4.55
N CYS A 65 -31.99 13.97 5.63
CA CYS A 65 -32.72 12.71 5.58
C CYS A 65 -34.20 12.95 5.93
N GLU A 66 -35.12 12.43 5.12
CA GLU A 66 -36.56 12.47 5.42
C GLU A 66 -36.96 11.42 6.47
N ARG A 67 -36.27 10.28 6.47
CA ARG A 67 -36.46 9.16 7.40
C ARG A 67 -35.11 8.67 7.88
N VAL A 68 -35.03 8.34 9.17
CA VAL A 68 -33.85 7.75 9.80
C VAL A 68 -34.23 6.39 10.36
N GLU A 69 -33.54 5.36 9.90
CA GLU A 69 -33.70 3.99 10.34
C GLU A 69 -32.94 3.73 11.66
N PRO A 70 -33.40 2.76 12.48
CA PRO A 70 -32.72 2.41 13.73
C PRO A 70 -31.30 1.91 13.48
N PRO A 71 -30.41 1.99 14.49
CA PRO A 71 -29.03 1.52 14.36
C PRO A 71 -29.02 0.04 13.97
N SER A 72 -28.39 -0.29 12.85
CA SER A 72 -28.21 -1.67 12.42
C SER A 72 -26.91 -2.25 12.98
N GLY A 73 -26.97 -3.41 13.65
CA GLY A 73 -25.77 -4.19 13.95
C GLY A 73 -25.10 -4.63 12.65
N GLY A 74 -23.83 -4.27 12.46
CA GLY A 74 -23.12 -4.51 11.22
C GLY A 74 -22.52 -5.90 11.21
N LYS A 75 -22.89 -6.74 10.24
CA LYS A 75 -22.10 -7.95 9.96
C LYS A 75 -20.95 -7.56 9.04
N GLY A 76 -19.75 -7.45 9.60
CA GLY A 76 -18.53 -7.29 8.82
C GLY A 76 -17.92 -8.64 8.47
N PHE A 77 -17.33 -8.73 7.29
CA PHE A 77 -16.46 -9.85 6.92
C PHE A 77 -15.19 -9.27 6.30
N MET A 78 -14.05 -9.89 6.58
CA MET A 78 -12.79 -9.53 5.95
C MET A 78 -12.60 -10.43 4.73
N VAL A 79 -12.34 -9.81 3.57
CA VAL A 79 -11.87 -10.54 2.39
C VAL A 79 -10.42 -10.16 2.17
N GLY A 80 -9.53 -11.16 2.30
CA GLY A 80 -8.16 -11.06 1.81
C GLY A 80 -8.12 -11.51 0.36
N TYR A 81 -7.35 -10.81 -0.47
CA TYR A 81 -7.07 -11.22 -1.83
C TYR A 81 -5.60 -11.64 -1.95
N ALA A 82 -5.34 -12.65 -2.77
CA ALA A 82 -4.01 -13.05 -3.20
C ALA A 82 -4.10 -13.37 -4.69
N GLY A 83 -3.23 -12.76 -5.51
CA GLY A 83 -3.25 -12.97 -6.94
C GLY A 83 -2.41 -11.94 -7.70
N GLU A 84 -2.57 -11.95 -9.02
CA GLU A 84 -2.00 -10.94 -9.89
C GLU A 84 -2.90 -9.69 -9.85
N GLN A 85 -2.28 -8.54 -9.61
CA GLN A 85 -2.94 -7.23 -9.63
C GLN A 85 -2.60 -6.58 -10.96
N SER A 86 -3.61 -6.29 -11.77
CA SER A 86 -3.45 -5.59 -13.04
C SER A 86 -4.37 -4.39 -13.11
N TYR A 87 -3.82 -3.28 -13.60
CA TYR A 87 -4.62 -2.11 -13.92
C TYR A 87 -5.62 -2.41 -15.05
N ASP A 88 -5.27 -3.31 -15.97
CA ASP A 88 -6.08 -3.64 -17.15
C ASP A 88 -6.98 -4.85 -16.88
N ASN A 89 -7.83 -4.75 -15.86
CA ASN A 89 -8.75 -5.82 -15.49
C ASN A 89 -9.98 -5.81 -16.43
N PRO A 90 -10.20 -6.85 -17.27
CA PRO A 90 -11.30 -6.86 -18.24
C PRO A 90 -12.69 -6.87 -17.58
N SER A 91 -12.81 -7.29 -16.33
CA SER A 91 -14.07 -7.24 -15.56
C SER A 91 -14.46 -5.82 -15.16
N TYR A 92 -13.51 -4.87 -15.18
CA TYR A 92 -13.72 -3.47 -14.77
C TYR A 92 -13.11 -2.51 -15.81
N PRO A 93 -13.68 -2.45 -17.03
CA PRO A 93 -13.08 -1.74 -18.17
C PRO A 93 -13.06 -0.21 -18.02
N TRP A 94 -13.73 0.33 -16.99
CA TRP A 94 -13.72 1.75 -16.67
C TRP A 94 -12.36 2.22 -16.09
N PHE A 95 -11.55 1.28 -15.61
CA PHE A 95 -10.26 1.55 -14.96
C PHE A 95 -9.12 0.88 -15.73
N ASN A 96 -8.01 1.61 -15.85
CA ASN A 96 -6.75 1.19 -16.45
C ASN A 96 -5.62 2.05 -15.86
N GLY A 97 -4.37 1.79 -16.23
CA GLY A 97 -3.25 2.50 -15.61
C GLY A 97 -3.25 4.00 -15.90
N PRO A 98 -3.41 4.47 -17.15
CA PRO A 98 -3.55 5.89 -17.44
C PRO A 98 -4.71 6.56 -16.68
N LYS A 99 -5.83 5.85 -16.49
CA LYS A 99 -6.95 6.32 -15.66
C LYS A 99 -6.55 6.45 -14.19
N ALA A 100 -5.82 5.48 -13.64
CA ALA A 100 -5.30 5.53 -12.29
C ALA A 100 -4.40 6.76 -12.08
N THR A 101 -3.49 7.03 -13.02
CA THR A 101 -2.63 8.23 -12.99
C THR A 101 -3.45 9.52 -13.01
N ALA A 102 -4.40 9.64 -13.93
CA ALA A 102 -5.25 10.83 -14.03
C ALA A 102 -6.08 11.07 -12.75
N MET A 103 -6.62 10.00 -12.15
CA MET A 103 -7.35 10.09 -10.88
C MET A 103 -6.42 10.47 -9.72
N SER A 104 -5.21 9.94 -9.67
CA SER A 104 -4.21 10.27 -8.64
C SER A 104 -3.69 11.68 -8.74
N ASP A 105 -3.48 12.20 -9.95
CA ASP A 105 -3.17 13.60 -10.18
C ASP A 105 -4.32 14.50 -9.69
N ALA A 106 -5.56 14.17 -10.09
CA ALA A 106 -6.74 14.92 -9.66
C ALA A 106 -6.92 14.92 -8.13
N LEU A 107 -6.75 13.77 -7.47
CA LEU A 107 -6.84 13.66 -6.02
C LEU A 107 -5.77 14.51 -5.32
N ARG A 108 -4.52 14.43 -5.78
CA ARG A 108 -3.40 15.20 -5.20
C ARG A 108 -3.57 16.70 -5.44
N SER A 109 -4.08 17.12 -6.60
CA SER A 109 -4.39 18.52 -6.90
C SER A 109 -5.57 19.07 -6.11
N ALA A 110 -6.47 18.20 -5.64
CA ALA A 110 -7.61 18.59 -4.82
C ALA A 110 -7.29 18.71 -3.32
N LEU A 111 -6.10 18.27 -2.88
CA LEU A 111 -5.67 18.45 -1.49
C LEU A 111 -5.57 19.95 -1.15
N PRO A 112 -6.02 20.38 0.04
CA PRO A 112 -5.83 21.76 0.47
C PRO A 112 -4.35 22.15 0.55
N ASP A 113 -4.00 23.39 0.19
CA ASP A 113 -2.60 23.88 0.19
C ASP A 113 -1.91 23.79 1.57
N THR A 114 -2.70 23.78 2.64
CA THR A 114 -2.24 23.66 4.04
C THR A 114 -1.96 22.22 4.46
N VAL A 115 -2.27 21.24 3.61
CA VAL A 115 -2.10 19.81 3.85
C VAL A 115 -0.93 19.32 3.01
N ARG A 116 -0.02 18.57 3.63
CA ARG A 116 1.11 17.96 2.94
C ARG A 116 0.94 16.45 2.93
N LEU A 117 1.21 15.85 1.77
CA LEU A 117 1.38 14.41 1.64
C LEU A 117 2.80 14.03 2.03
N GLU A 118 2.93 13.14 2.99
CA GLU A 118 4.21 12.59 3.45
C GLU A 118 4.94 11.86 2.32
N PHE A 119 6.27 11.86 2.40
CA PHE A 119 7.07 11.10 1.46
C PHE A 119 7.05 9.60 1.81
N ALA A 120 6.53 8.79 0.89
CA ALA A 120 6.35 7.35 1.03
C ALA A 120 6.52 6.65 -0.33
N GLY A 121 6.39 5.32 -0.36
CA GLY A 121 6.37 4.53 -1.60
C GLY A 121 5.08 4.80 -2.41
N PRO A 122 4.97 4.26 -3.65
CA PRO A 122 3.82 4.50 -4.52
C PRO A 122 2.46 4.22 -3.87
N SER A 123 2.27 3.07 -3.22
CA SER A 123 0.99 2.71 -2.57
C SER A 123 0.58 3.58 -1.40
N GLU A 124 1.49 4.38 -0.86
CA GLU A 124 1.26 5.27 0.28
C GLU A 124 1.38 6.75 -0.14
N SER A 125 1.43 7.01 -1.44
CA SER A 125 1.58 8.34 -2.03
C SER A 125 0.35 8.76 -2.85
N LEU A 126 -0.85 8.29 -2.46
CA LEU A 126 -2.12 8.56 -3.13
C LEU A 126 -2.17 8.12 -4.61
N TRP A 127 -1.43 7.06 -4.95
CA TRP A 127 -1.60 6.36 -6.21
C TRP A 127 -2.77 5.38 -6.11
N PHE A 128 -3.73 5.48 -7.01
CA PHE A 128 -4.82 4.52 -7.12
C PHE A 128 -4.24 3.19 -7.55
N GLN A 129 -4.45 2.17 -6.72
CA GLN A 129 -3.90 0.82 -6.93
C GLN A 129 -4.73 0.02 -7.95
N PRO A 130 -4.17 -1.06 -8.54
CA PRO A 130 -4.92 -1.95 -9.42
C PRO A 130 -6.18 -2.50 -8.74
N ILE A 131 -7.24 -2.77 -9.51
CA ILE A 131 -8.44 -3.41 -8.95
C ILE A 131 -8.14 -4.90 -8.72
N PRO A 132 -8.29 -5.42 -7.48
CA PRO A 132 -8.01 -6.82 -7.19
C PRO A 132 -8.86 -7.78 -8.03
N VAL A 133 -8.24 -8.87 -8.48
CA VAL A 133 -8.91 -9.99 -9.16
C VAL A 133 -9.27 -11.05 -8.11
N PHE A 134 -10.57 -11.28 -7.90
CA PHE A 134 -11.03 -12.36 -7.03
C PHE A 134 -11.08 -13.67 -7.81
N THR A 135 -10.18 -14.59 -7.48
CA THR A 135 -10.09 -15.92 -8.11
C THR A 135 -10.63 -17.04 -7.21
N SER A 136 -10.95 -16.73 -5.95
CA SER A 136 -11.50 -17.67 -4.97
C SER A 136 -13.02 -17.70 -4.97
N GLU A 137 -13.59 -18.85 -4.58
CA GLU A 137 -15.02 -18.98 -4.30
C GLU A 137 -15.41 -18.05 -3.15
N LEU A 138 -16.41 -17.20 -3.40
CA LEU A 138 -16.94 -16.29 -2.39
C LEU A 138 -17.94 -17.02 -1.48
N PRO A 139 -18.11 -16.57 -0.23
CA PRO A 139 -19.15 -17.10 0.65
C PRO A 139 -20.52 -17.08 -0.01
N GLU A 140 -21.36 -18.04 0.32
CA GLU A 140 -22.74 -18.10 -0.17
C GLU A 140 -23.48 -16.79 0.13
N GLY A 141 -24.07 -16.18 -0.92
CA GLY A 141 -24.75 -14.88 -0.82
C GLY A 141 -23.87 -13.65 -1.03
N VAL A 142 -22.55 -13.80 -1.21
CA VAL A 142 -21.64 -12.70 -1.58
C VAL A 142 -21.24 -12.83 -3.05
N ARG A 143 -21.55 -11.82 -3.86
CA ARG A 143 -21.14 -11.78 -5.28
C ARG A 143 -19.83 -11.02 -5.43
N ALA A 144 -19.07 -11.30 -6.49
CA ALA A 144 -17.81 -10.60 -6.77
C ALA A 144 -18.05 -9.08 -6.96
N GLU A 145 -19.19 -8.73 -7.53
CA GLU A 145 -19.70 -7.36 -7.64
C GLU A 145 -19.88 -6.67 -6.28
N ASP A 146 -20.08 -7.44 -5.20
CA ASP A 146 -20.38 -6.89 -3.89
C ASP A 146 -19.14 -6.45 -3.11
N ILE A 147 -17.98 -7.00 -3.47
CA ILE A 147 -16.69 -6.78 -2.81
C ILE A 147 -15.60 -6.28 -3.76
N GLY A 148 -15.83 -6.35 -5.07
CA GLY A 148 -14.88 -5.99 -6.11
C GLY A 148 -15.24 -4.71 -6.86
N GLY A 149 -14.41 -4.40 -7.86
CA GLY A 149 -14.62 -3.24 -8.73
C GLY A 149 -14.19 -1.92 -8.13
N SER A 150 -13.53 -1.94 -6.98
CA SER A 150 -12.98 -0.76 -6.33
C SER A 150 -11.46 -0.69 -6.49
N THR A 151 -10.98 0.52 -6.79
CA THR A 151 -9.58 0.93 -6.61
C THR A 151 -9.48 1.81 -5.37
N SER A 152 -8.32 1.84 -4.73
CA SER A 152 -8.05 2.67 -3.55
C SER A 152 -6.72 3.40 -3.69
N ALA A 153 -6.68 4.62 -3.16
CA ALA A 153 -5.49 5.41 -2.98
C ALA A 153 -5.39 5.80 -1.51
N GLN A 154 -4.20 5.62 -0.91
CA GLN A 154 -3.97 5.97 0.48
C GLN A 154 -2.68 6.77 0.65
N GLY A 155 -2.61 7.52 1.75
CA GLY A 155 -1.40 8.27 2.10
C GLY A 155 -1.48 8.90 3.47
N LEU A 156 -0.30 9.22 4.02
CA LEU A 156 -0.19 9.91 5.29
C LEU A 156 -0.14 11.43 5.06
N LEU A 157 -1.01 12.16 5.74
CA LEU A 157 -1.17 13.60 5.60
C LEU A 157 -0.69 14.33 6.85
N THR A 158 -0.16 15.52 6.66
CA THR A 158 0.22 16.43 7.75
C THR A 158 -0.39 17.82 7.57
N ARG A 159 -0.84 18.41 8.68
CA ARG A 159 -1.32 19.79 8.79
C ARG A 159 -0.87 20.37 10.13
N GLY A 160 0.21 21.15 10.13
CA GLY A 160 0.82 21.61 11.37
C GLY A 160 1.27 20.41 12.21
N ALA A 161 0.73 20.26 13.42
CA ALA A 161 1.00 19.11 14.30
C ALA A 161 0.08 17.90 14.04
N ALA A 162 -1.01 18.07 13.29
CA ALA A 162 -1.92 16.97 12.98
C ALA A 162 -1.28 16.04 11.94
N VAL A 163 -1.31 14.74 12.21
CA VAL A 163 -0.83 13.68 11.33
C VAL A 163 -1.91 12.62 11.24
N GLY A 164 -2.20 12.12 10.04
CA GLY A 164 -3.31 11.19 9.89
C GLY A 164 -3.40 10.58 8.49
N MET A 165 -3.99 9.41 8.40
CA MET A 165 -4.17 8.68 7.15
C MET A 165 -5.36 9.23 6.36
N LEU A 166 -5.21 9.32 5.04
CA LEU A 166 -6.30 9.45 4.07
C LEU A 166 -6.39 8.13 3.28
N ASP A 167 -7.60 7.59 3.18
CA ASP A 167 -7.96 6.50 2.28
C ASP A 167 -9.11 6.95 1.38
N VAL A 168 -8.96 6.78 0.07
CA VAL A 168 -9.98 7.11 -0.93
C VAL A 168 -10.22 5.90 -1.80
N ARG A 169 -11.41 5.33 -1.70
CA ARG A 169 -11.88 4.22 -2.53
C ARG A 169 -12.84 4.73 -3.58
N VAL A 170 -12.64 4.31 -4.83
CA VAL A 170 -13.53 4.64 -5.96
C VAL A 170 -13.98 3.36 -6.63
N ARG A 171 -15.27 3.28 -6.99
CA ARG A 171 -15.82 2.22 -7.83
C ARG A 171 -16.91 2.73 -8.75
N GLN A 172 -17.16 1.98 -9.82
CA GLN A 172 -18.43 2.09 -10.55
C GLN A 172 -19.52 1.33 -9.80
N SER A 173 -20.67 1.95 -9.57
CA SER A 173 -21.80 1.36 -8.86
C SER A 173 -23.13 1.80 -9.46
N ALA A 174 -23.99 0.82 -9.73
CA ALA A 174 -25.40 1.05 -10.07
C ALA A 174 -26.32 0.84 -8.85
N ARG A 175 -25.76 0.64 -7.65
CA ARG A 175 -26.54 0.46 -6.43
C ARG A 175 -27.30 1.73 -6.07
N GLU A 176 -28.51 1.55 -5.57
CA GLU A 176 -29.31 2.62 -5.00
C GLU A 176 -28.59 3.26 -3.80
N ILE A 177 -28.90 4.54 -3.57
CA ILE A 177 -28.37 5.28 -2.42
C ILE A 177 -28.98 4.66 -1.15
N PRO A 178 -28.16 4.22 -0.17
CA PRO A 178 -28.67 3.60 1.05
C PRO A 178 -29.62 4.50 1.85
N GLU A 179 -30.45 3.89 2.70
CA GLU A 179 -31.25 4.61 3.68
C GLU A 179 -30.36 5.31 4.72
N CYS A 180 -30.86 6.37 5.36
CA CYS A 180 -30.13 7.01 6.43
C CYS A 180 -30.26 6.20 7.72
N VAL A 181 -29.17 5.66 8.23
CA VAL A 181 -29.15 4.82 9.44
C VAL A 181 -28.52 5.59 10.61
N ALA A 182 -29.20 5.61 11.76
CA ALA A 182 -28.68 6.24 12.96
C ALA A 182 -27.28 5.69 13.33
N GLY A 183 -26.31 6.58 13.48
CA GLY A 183 -24.92 6.22 13.80
C GLY A 183 -24.04 5.85 12.60
N GLN A 184 -24.56 5.82 11.37
CA GLN A 184 -23.75 5.60 10.15
C GLN A 184 -23.39 6.88 9.40
N LEU A 185 -24.17 7.95 9.59
CA LEU A 185 -23.95 9.26 9.00
C LEU A 185 -24.51 10.35 9.92
N ASP A 186 -23.93 11.55 9.83
CA ASP A 186 -24.37 12.73 10.57
C ASP A 186 -25.14 13.72 9.69
N ARG A 187 -24.94 13.66 8.37
CA ARG A 187 -25.62 14.50 7.40
C ARG A 187 -25.63 13.84 6.02
N ARG A 188 -26.73 14.06 5.29
CA ARG A 188 -26.84 13.86 3.86
C ARG A 188 -26.99 15.19 3.15
N THR A 189 -26.25 15.41 2.07
CA THR A 189 -26.33 16.62 1.25
C THR A 189 -26.60 16.21 -0.19
N THR A 190 -27.62 16.81 -0.81
CA THR A 190 -27.92 16.60 -2.24
C THR A 190 -27.56 17.87 -3.01
N PHE A 191 -26.72 17.74 -4.03
CA PHE A 191 -26.27 18.83 -4.89
C PHE A 191 -27.17 18.98 -6.13
N PRO A 192 -27.19 20.17 -6.78
CA PRO A 192 -28.03 20.42 -7.95
C PRO A 192 -27.76 19.51 -9.16
N ASP A 193 -26.55 18.95 -9.26
CA ASP A 193 -26.18 18.03 -10.33
C ASP A 193 -26.70 16.60 -10.08
N GLY A 194 -27.34 16.35 -8.94
CA GLY A 194 -27.83 15.03 -8.52
C GLY A 194 -26.83 14.25 -7.67
N THR A 195 -25.65 14.82 -7.36
CA THR A 195 -24.71 14.19 -6.44
C THR A 195 -25.28 14.14 -5.03
N VAL A 196 -25.21 12.97 -4.39
CA VAL A 196 -25.60 12.79 -2.97
C VAL A 196 -24.37 12.46 -2.16
N VAL A 197 -24.17 13.18 -1.06
CA VAL A 197 -23.01 13.04 -0.17
C VAL A 197 -23.48 12.76 1.24
N ASP A 198 -23.06 11.63 1.79
CA ASP A 198 -23.21 11.27 3.19
C ASP A 198 -21.91 11.54 3.92
N SER A 199 -21.98 12.21 5.07
CA SER A 199 -20.81 12.56 5.87
C SER A 199 -20.95 12.09 7.32
N GLN A 200 -19.84 11.70 7.91
CA GLN A 200 -19.74 11.25 9.29
C GLN A 200 -18.43 11.77 9.93
N ASP A 201 -18.51 12.29 11.16
CA ASP A 201 -17.37 12.59 12.03
C ASP A 201 -17.52 11.79 13.33
N THR A 202 -16.67 10.78 13.51
CA THR A 202 -16.85 9.75 14.53
C THR A 202 -15.52 9.28 15.10
N TRP A 203 -15.56 8.28 15.98
CA TRP A 203 -14.38 7.60 16.47
C TRP A 203 -14.62 6.10 16.62
N ASN A 204 -13.55 5.33 16.63
CA ASN A 204 -13.57 3.97 17.12
C ASN A 204 -12.39 3.77 18.09
N GLU A 205 -12.53 2.84 19.01
CA GLU A 205 -11.49 2.56 19.99
C GLU A 205 -11.22 1.07 20.03
N TYR A 206 -9.94 0.69 19.90
CA TYR A 206 -9.49 -0.69 19.96
C TYR A 206 -8.43 -0.83 21.04
N GLY A 207 -8.70 -1.63 22.06
CA GLY A 207 -7.74 -1.88 23.15
C GLY A 207 -7.33 -0.60 23.88
N GLY A 208 -8.25 0.35 24.05
CA GLY A 208 -8.01 1.64 24.68
C GLY A 208 -7.38 2.72 23.79
N ASN A 209 -7.04 2.39 22.53
CA ASN A 209 -6.51 3.37 21.57
C ASN A 209 -7.65 3.90 20.71
N ARG A 210 -8.02 5.17 20.92
CA ARG A 210 -9.08 5.86 20.18
C ARG A 210 -8.53 6.46 18.89
N ASN A 211 -9.17 6.12 17.77
CA ASN A 211 -8.93 6.67 16.45
C ASN A 211 -10.10 7.58 16.07
N LEU A 212 -9.79 8.83 15.76
CA LEU A 212 -10.76 9.80 15.24
C LEU A 212 -10.88 9.60 13.73
N VAL A 213 -12.10 9.50 13.21
CA VAL A 213 -12.34 9.19 11.80
C VAL A 213 -13.43 10.08 11.24
N ARG A 214 -13.11 10.78 10.15
CA ARG A 214 -14.07 11.44 9.28
C ARG A 214 -14.28 10.58 8.05
N ARG A 215 -15.52 10.37 7.65
CA ARG A 215 -15.88 9.64 6.43
C ARG A 215 -16.83 10.47 5.59
N VAL A 216 -16.61 10.45 4.28
CA VAL A 216 -17.52 10.99 3.29
C VAL A 216 -17.76 9.94 2.22
N THR A 217 -19.03 9.67 1.93
CA THR A 217 -19.45 8.80 0.85
C THR A 217 -20.21 9.62 -0.19
N ALA A 218 -19.70 9.67 -1.42
CA ALA A 218 -20.30 10.40 -2.53
C ALA A 218 -20.88 9.44 -3.57
N HIS A 219 -22.16 9.66 -3.91
CA HIS A 219 -22.90 8.97 -4.96
C HIS A 219 -23.13 9.95 -6.11
N LEU A 220 -22.41 9.78 -7.21
CA LEU A 220 -22.45 10.69 -8.35
C LEU A 220 -23.40 10.19 -9.45
N PRO A 221 -24.01 11.09 -10.24
CA PRO A 221 -25.00 10.75 -11.26
C PRO A 221 -24.51 9.83 -12.39
N ASP A 222 -23.20 9.78 -12.63
CA ASP A 222 -22.57 8.93 -13.66
C ASP A 222 -22.27 7.50 -13.18
N GLY A 223 -22.76 7.13 -11.99
CA GLY A 223 -22.49 5.83 -11.38
C GLY A 223 -21.15 5.76 -10.66
N THR A 224 -20.45 6.88 -10.46
CA THR A 224 -19.27 6.91 -9.59
C THR A 224 -19.69 6.86 -8.13
N PHE A 225 -19.09 5.94 -7.37
CA PHE A 225 -19.17 5.89 -5.93
C PHE A 225 -17.78 6.14 -5.35
N VAL A 226 -17.68 7.11 -4.45
CA VAL A 226 -16.44 7.43 -3.73
C VAL A 226 -16.67 7.27 -2.23
N ASP A 227 -15.82 6.50 -1.56
CA ASP A 227 -15.73 6.43 -0.09
C ASP A 227 -14.37 6.99 0.32
N ALA A 228 -14.38 8.16 0.93
CA ALA A 228 -13.19 8.85 1.40
C ALA A 228 -13.20 8.87 2.93
N SER A 229 -12.09 8.48 3.55
CA SER A 229 -11.95 8.51 5.00
C SER A 229 -10.61 9.12 5.41
N ALA A 230 -10.66 9.98 6.43
CA ALA A 230 -9.50 10.61 7.03
C ALA A 230 -9.47 10.30 8.52
N GLY A 231 -8.38 9.70 8.98
CA GLY A 231 -8.15 9.34 10.38
C GLY A 231 -7.10 10.22 11.04
N ASP A 232 -6.93 10.09 12.36
CA ASP A 232 -5.80 10.67 13.09
C ASP A 232 -4.65 9.67 13.31
N GLU A 233 -4.73 8.50 12.68
CA GLU A 233 -3.72 7.44 12.74
C GLU A 233 -2.49 7.75 11.89
N ASN A 234 -1.32 7.70 12.52
CA ASN A 234 0.00 7.70 11.93
C ASN A 234 0.59 6.29 11.93
N TRP A 235 0.40 5.56 10.84
CA TRP A 235 0.89 4.18 10.70
C TRP A 235 2.42 4.09 10.68
N ALA A 236 3.12 5.20 10.42
CA ALA A 236 4.58 5.28 10.46
C ALA A 236 5.14 5.37 11.90
N GLU A 237 4.30 5.58 12.91
CA GLU A 237 4.72 5.54 14.32
C GLU A 237 4.81 4.08 14.82
N PRO A 238 6.00 3.60 15.20
CA PRO A 238 6.17 2.22 15.66
C PRO A 238 5.52 1.98 17.03
N VAL A 239 5.39 3.00 17.89
CA VAL A 239 4.79 2.86 19.21
C VAL A 239 3.28 3.03 19.11
N GLN A 240 2.53 1.94 19.27
CA GLN A 240 1.07 1.92 19.13
C GLN A 240 0.35 3.03 19.91
N ALA A 241 0.74 3.26 21.17
CA ALA A 241 0.15 4.30 22.03
C ALA A 241 0.36 5.75 21.54
N ARG A 242 1.17 5.96 20.49
CA ARG A 242 1.48 7.26 19.88
C ARG A 242 1.00 7.37 18.44
N ARG A 243 0.34 6.34 17.90
CA ARG A 243 -0.14 6.34 16.51
C ARG A 243 -1.22 7.39 16.28
N ASN A 244 -2.10 7.62 17.25
CA ASN A 244 -3.17 8.60 17.11
C ASN A 244 -2.64 9.99 17.50
N SER A 245 -2.64 10.92 16.54
CA SER A 245 -2.21 12.30 16.78
C SER A 245 -3.22 13.11 17.60
N GLY A 246 -4.44 12.60 17.78
CA GLY A 246 -5.55 13.27 18.45
C GLY A 246 -6.23 14.33 17.60
N THR A 247 -5.84 14.50 16.33
CA THR A 247 -6.44 15.48 15.42
C THR A 247 -6.38 15.01 13.97
N VAL A 248 -7.55 14.90 13.33
CA VAL A 248 -7.64 14.52 11.90
C VAL A 248 -7.20 15.70 11.01
N PRO A 249 -6.24 15.51 10.07
CA PRO A 249 -5.68 16.59 9.24
C PRO A 249 -6.67 17.27 8.28
N LEU A 250 -7.78 16.63 7.92
CA LEU A 250 -8.77 17.13 6.96
C LEU A 250 -10.12 17.38 7.61
N THR A 251 -10.79 18.49 7.30
CA THR A 251 -12.18 18.71 7.71
C THR A 251 -13.16 17.87 6.88
N VAL A 252 -14.41 17.74 7.34
CA VAL A 252 -15.47 17.06 6.57
C VAL A 252 -15.73 17.76 5.23
N ASP A 253 -15.71 19.10 5.19
CA ASP A 253 -15.92 19.86 3.96
C ASP A 253 -14.77 19.66 2.95
N GLU A 254 -13.54 19.62 3.43
CA GLU A 254 -12.37 19.32 2.60
C GLU A 254 -12.42 17.89 2.07
N LEU A 255 -12.81 16.92 2.91
CA LEU A 255 -13.00 15.53 2.50
C LEU A 255 -14.16 15.39 1.50
N THR A 256 -15.20 16.22 1.62
CA THR A 256 -16.30 16.32 0.64
C THR A 256 -15.82 16.87 -0.70
N ALA A 257 -14.97 17.89 -0.70
CA ALA A 257 -14.35 18.41 -1.93
C ALA A 257 -13.47 17.35 -2.62
N LEU A 258 -12.70 16.57 -1.85
CA LEU A 258 -11.93 15.44 -2.38
C LEU A 258 -12.86 14.38 -2.99
N ALA A 259 -13.88 13.93 -2.26
CA ALA A 259 -14.80 12.87 -2.70
C ALA A 259 -15.62 13.26 -3.94
N THR A 260 -15.87 14.55 -4.15
CA THR A 260 -16.63 15.09 -5.30
C THR A 260 -15.73 15.64 -6.42
N THR A 261 -14.41 15.43 -6.33
CA THR A 261 -13.45 15.90 -7.33
C THR A 261 -13.79 15.34 -8.72
N PRO A 262 -13.99 16.18 -9.76
CA PRO A 262 -14.43 15.72 -11.08
C PRO A 262 -13.52 14.67 -11.71
N GLY A 263 -12.21 14.74 -11.47
CA GLY A 263 -11.24 13.79 -12.02
C GLY A 263 -11.37 12.36 -11.47
N LEU A 264 -12.08 12.16 -10.34
CA LEU A 264 -12.36 10.84 -9.77
C LEU A 264 -13.53 10.12 -10.45
N ARG A 265 -14.32 10.81 -11.28
CA ARG A 265 -15.48 10.22 -11.96
C ARG A 265 -15.06 9.05 -12.85
N VAL A 266 -15.81 7.97 -12.83
CA VAL A 266 -15.59 6.81 -13.72
C VAL A 266 -15.65 7.21 -15.20
N THR A 267 -16.42 8.25 -15.53
CA THR A 267 -16.56 8.82 -16.88
C THR A 267 -15.58 9.96 -17.19
N ALA A 268 -14.77 10.42 -16.22
CA ALA A 268 -13.82 11.50 -16.48
C ALA A 268 -12.82 11.09 -17.58
N PRO A 269 -12.56 11.96 -18.57
CA PRO A 269 -11.64 11.65 -19.66
C PRO A 269 -10.22 11.50 -19.14
N VAL A 270 -9.47 10.56 -19.71
CA VAL A 270 -8.04 10.44 -19.48
C VAL A 270 -7.31 11.30 -20.53
N PRO A 271 -6.47 12.26 -20.12
CA PRO A 271 -5.66 13.03 -21.06
C PRO A 271 -4.85 12.13 -22.00
N ALA A 272 -4.73 12.51 -23.26
CA ALA A 272 -3.93 11.74 -24.22
C ALA A 272 -2.45 11.73 -23.78
N GLY A 273 -1.84 10.55 -23.79
CA GLY A 273 -0.43 10.38 -23.39
C GLY A 273 -0.20 10.33 -21.88
N THR A 274 -1.25 10.24 -21.04
CA THR A 274 -1.08 10.00 -19.60
C THR A 274 -0.26 8.73 -19.36
N ALA A 275 0.79 8.84 -18.55
CA ALA A 275 1.70 7.75 -18.23
C ALA A 275 1.04 6.68 -17.34
N GLN A 276 1.64 5.49 -17.33
CA GLN A 276 1.30 4.44 -16.37
C GLN A 276 1.67 4.89 -14.94
N PRO A 277 0.97 4.41 -13.90
CA PRO A 277 1.34 4.67 -12.52
C PRO A 277 2.73 4.11 -12.21
N PRO A 278 3.47 4.69 -11.25
CA PRO A 278 4.72 4.12 -10.78
C PRO A 278 4.47 2.69 -10.29
N ALA A 279 5.21 1.73 -10.84
CA ALA A 279 5.18 0.35 -10.37
C ALA A 279 5.74 0.30 -8.95
N GLU A 280 5.16 -0.51 -8.06
CA GLU A 280 5.81 -0.78 -6.79
C GLU A 280 7.14 -1.52 -7.00
N CYS A 281 8.06 -1.30 -6.09
CA CYS A 281 9.26 -2.11 -5.99
C CYS A 281 9.49 -2.47 -4.53
N ARG A 282 10.23 -3.56 -4.32
CA ARG A 282 10.67 -3.98 -2.99
C ARG A 282 12.19 -3.91 -2.89
N GLY A 283 12.66 -3.12 -1.94
CA GLY A 283 14.01 -3.20 -1.41
C GLY A 283 14.12 -4.25 -0.30
N GLY A 284 15.35 -4.47 0.18
CA GLY A 284 15.58 -5.29 1.37
C GLY A 284 14.86 -4.71 2.59
N VAL A 285 14.27 -5.59 3.41
CA VAL A 285 13.51 -5.21 4.60
C VAL A 285 14.49 -5.04 5.77
N ASP A 286 15.12 -3.88 5.88
CA ASP A 286 16.03 -3.60 6.98
C ASP A 286 15.64 -2.30 7.69
N ALA A 287 15.62 -2.33 9.03
CA ALA A 287 15.21 -1.21 9.85
C ALA A 287 16.25 -0.06 9.80
N GLY A 288 16.14 0.84 8.83
CA GLY A 288 16.98 2.01 8.68
C GLY A 288 16.36 3.32 9.17
N THR A 289 17.10 4.42 9.01
CA THR A 289 16.56 5.77 9.19
C THR A 289 15.69 6.13 7.98
N PRO A 290 14.51 6.78 8.14
CA PRO A 290 13.71 7.22 7.01
C PRO A 290 14.50 8.11 6.05
N LEU A 291 14.41 7.84 4.75
CA LEU A 291 15.09 8.58 3.71
C LEU A 291 14.30 9.85 3.34
N SER A 292 15.02 10.95 3.15
CA SER A 292 14.43 12.21 2.69
C SER A 292 14.33 12.26 1.17
N ARG A 293 13.48 13.15 0.65
CA ARG A 293 13.40 13.42 -0.80
C ARG A 293 14.75 13.86 -1.38
N GLU A 294 15.52 14.64 -0.62
CA GLU A 294 16.84 15.12 -1.01
C GLU A 294 17.85 13.96 -1.14
N THR A 295 17.84 13.01 -0.19
CA THR A 295 18.66 11.80 -0.28
C THR A 295 18.31 11.01 -1.53
N VAL A 296 17.02 10.77 -1.80
CA VAL A 296 16.59 10.02 -3.00
C VAL A 296 16.98 10.74 -4.29
N GLN A 297 16.86 12.07 -4.35
CA GLN A 297 17.30 12.86 -5.50
C GLN A 297 18.80 12.76 -5.75
N ARG A 298 19.62 12.77 -4.69
CA ARG A 298 21.07 12.58 -4.80
C ARG A 298 21.42 11.19 -5.34
N LEU A 299 20.76 10.14 -4.84
CA LEU A 299 20.97 8.78 -5.33
C LEU A 299 20.56 8.65 -6.80
N ASN A 300 19.44 9.26 -7.18
CA ASN A 300 18.98 9.31 -8.58
C ASN A 300 19.99 9.99 -9.51
N ALA A 301 20.55 11.12 -9.09
CA ALA A 301 21.57 11.81 -9.87
C ALA A 301 22.84 10.95 -10.07
N ALA A 302 23.28 10.24 -9.04
CA ALA A 302 24.42 9.33 -9.11
C ALA A 302 24.18 8.15 -10.08
N LEU A 303 22.96 7.59 -10.07
CA LEU A 303 22.57 6.52 -10.98
C LEU A 303 22.45 6.99 -12.44
N ASP A 304 21.85 8.15 -12.69
CA ASP A 304 21.79 8.74 -14.03
C ASP A 304 23.19 9.05 -14.57
N GLU A 305 24.08 9.57 -13.71
CA GLU A 305 25.48 9.85 -14.08
C GLU A 305 26.25 8.59 -14.47
N VAL A 306 26.22 7.53 -13.66
CA VAL A 306 26.93 6.28 -14.00
C VAL A 306 26.36 5.66 -15.28
N TRP A 307 25.05 5.74 -15.50
CA TRP A 307 24.43 5.24 -16.72
C TRP A 307 24.92 6.02 -17.95
N ARG A 308 24.96 7.36 -17.90
CA ARG A 308 25.48 8.14 -19.03
C ARG A 308 26.94 7.84 -19.37
N GLU A 309 27.75 7.50 -18.37
CA GLU A 309 29.17 7.21 -18.57
C GLU A 309 29.44 5.76 -19.02
N HIS A 310 28.66 4.81 -18.52
CA HIS A 310 28.95 3.38 -18.65
C HIS A 310 27.81 2.58 -19.33
N ALA A 311 26.81 3.25 -19.91
CA ALA A 311 25.71 2.60 -20.61
C ALA A 311 26.24 1.63 -21.66
N PRO A 312 25.79 0.36 -21.65
CA PRO A 312 26.17 -0.60 -22.67
C PRO A 312 25.73 -0.11 -24.06
N THR A 313 26.59 -0.27 -25.06
CA THR A 313 26.24 0.11 -26.43
C THR A 313 25.07 -0.74 -26.93
N GLY A 314 24.03 -0.09 -27.46
CA GLY A 314 22.85 -0.77 -28.00
C GLY A 314 21.82 -1.20 -26.95
N VAL A 315 22.06 -0.91 -25.66
CA VAL A 315 21.09 -1.16 -24.59
C VAL A 315 20.27 0.10 -24.30
N SER A 316 18.96 -0.06 -24.21
CA SER A 316 18.00 0.98 -23.87
C SER A 316 17.18 0.59 -22.64
N LEU A 317 16.80 1.59 -21.86
CA LEU A 317 15.86 1.47 -20.75
C LEU A 317 14.53 2.11 -21.14
N ASP A 318 13.41 1.56 -20.66
CA ASP A 318 12.07 2.15 -20.81
C ASP A 318 11.98 3.54 -20.16
N ARG A 319 12.78 3.79 -19.13
CA ARG A 319 12.93 5.07 -18.44
C ARG A 319 14.38 5.30 -18.02
N ARG A 320 14.72 6.52 -17.59
CA ARG A 320 16.08 6.83 -17.13
C ARG A 320 16.40 6.07 -15.84
N LEU A 321 17.62 5.57 -15.73
CA LEU A 321 18.17 5.10 -14.46
C LEU A 321 18.25 6.28 -13.49
N GLY A 322 17.94 6.07 -12.20
CA GLY A 322 17.73 7.17 -11.27
C GLY A 322 16.26 7.62 -11.19
N SER A 323 15.35 6.65 -11.24
CA SER A 323 13.93 6.79 -10.95
C SER A 323 13.55 6.16 -9.59
N LEU A 324 14.51 6.11 -8.66
CA LEU A 324 14.34 5.54 -7.33
C LEU A 324 13.15 6.14 -6.60
N GLN A 325 12.43 5.24 -5.94
CA GLN A 325 11.30 5.51 -5.09
C GLN A 325 11.46 4.72 -3.78
N LEU A 326 10.79 5.16 -2.72
CA LEU A 326 10.79 4.41 -1.46
C LEU A 326 10.21 3.02 -1.68
N SER A 327 10.83 2.03 -1.04
CA SER A 327 10.35 0.66 -1.07
C SER A 327 8.95 0.56 -0.46
N THR A 328 8.19 -0.42 -0.94
CA THR A 328 6.87 -0.71 -0.39
C THR A 328 6.98 -1.06 1.10
N TYR A 329 6.21 -0.38 1.96
CA TYR A 329 6.19 -0.51 3.43
C TYR A 329 7.51 -0.22 4.15
N ASP A 330 8.52 0.29 3.46
CA ASP A 330 9.79 0.65 4.06
C ASP A 330 10.20 2.06 3.64
N ARG A 331 10.40 2.92 4.64
CA ARG A 331 10.80 4.32 4.42
C ARG A 331 12.32 4.47 4.42
N SER A 332 13.07 3.40 4.66
CA SER A 332 14.52 3.43 4.86
C SER A 332 15.35 2.83 3.73
N SER A 333 14.69 2.27 2.72
CA SER A 333 15.28 1.84 1.47
C SER A 333 14.57 2.45 0.27
N VAL A 334 15.29 2.46 -0.84
CA VAL A 334 14.76 2.83 -2.14
C VAL A 334 15.00 1.72 -3.14
N CYS A 335 14.17 1.68 -4.16
CA CYS A 335 14.34 0.79 -5.29
C CYS A 335 13.81 1.43 -6.57
N GLU A 336 14.23 0.87 -7.69
CA GLU A 336 13.63 1.07 -9.00
C GLU A 336 13.72 -0.24 -9.78
N GLU A 337 12.74 -0.43 -10.65
CA GLU A 337 12.66 -1.56 -11.58
C GLU A 337 12.53 -0.97 -12.97
N LEU A 338 13.25 -1.46 -13.98
CA LEU A 338 13.23 -0.90 -15.34
C LEU A 338 13.21 -2.05 -16.35
N ASP A 339 12.50 -1.85 -17.46
CA ASP A 339 12.60 -2.76 -18.59
C ASP A 339 13.85 -2.39 -19.39
N VAL A 340 14.73 -3.37 -19.59
CA VAL A 340 15.96 -3.21 -20.34
C VAL A 340 15.88 -4.02 -21.63
N SER A 341 16.25 -3.39 -22.75
CA SER A 341 16.23 -4.00 -24.08
C SER A 341 17.59 -3.81 -24.74
N GLY A 342 18.08 -4.84 -25.43
CA GLY A 342 19.33 -4.80 -26.16
C GLY A 342 19.31 -5.71 -27.40
N PRO A 343 20.43 -5.79 -28.13
CA PRO A 343 20.50 -6.57 -29.36
C PRO A 343 20.26 -8.08 -29.15
N ASP A 344 20.68 -8.60 -27.99
CA ASP A 344 20.66 -10.03 -27.70
C ASP A 344 19.49 -10.44 -26.77
N GLY A 345 18.58 -9.51 -26.44
CA GLY A 345 17.35 -9.81 -25.68
C GLY A 345 16.74 -8.63 -24.92
N SER A 346 15.79 -8.94 -24.05
CA SER A 346 15.20 -8.02 -23.09
C SER A 346 15.18 -8.66 -21.70
N GLY A 347 15.11 -7.83 -20.67
CA GLY A 347 15.01 -8.28 -19.28
C GLY A 347 14.56 -7.15 -18.37
N ARG A 348 14.68 -7.38 -17.06
CA ARG A 348 14.26 -6.44 -16.03
C ARG A 348 15.41 -6.09 -15.11
N LEU A 349 15.80 -4.82 -15.10
CA LEU A 349 16.83 -4.28 -14.23
C LEU A 349 16.20 -3.82 -12.92
N LEU A 350 16.59 -4.45 -11.81
CA LEU A 350 16.20 -4.04 -10.47
C LEU A 350 17.40 -3.41 -9.75
N VAL A 351 17.20 -2.23 -9.18
CA VAL A 351 18.18 -1.56 -8.33
C VAL A 351 17.54 -1.33 -6.97
N SER A 352 18.23 -1.66 -5.88
CA SER A 352 17.80 -1.35 -4.52
C SER A 352 18.97 -0.84 -3.66
N ILE A 353 18.68 0.14 -2.81
CA ILE A 353 19.66 0.78 -1.92
C ILE A 353 19.06 0.85 -0.51
N SER A 354 19.78 0.31 0.46
CA SER A 354 19.36 0.22 1.87
C SER A 354 20.54 0.41 2.81
N GLY A 355 20.30 0.88 4.04
CA GLY A 355 21.35 1.17 5.02
C GLY A 355 21.47 0.12 6.14
N ARG A 356 22.43 0.34 7.04
CA ARG A 356 22.64 -0.43 8.29
C ARG A 356 22.96 -1.92 8.11
N HIS A 357 23.56 -2.27 6.98
CA HIS A 357 24.06 -3.61 6.73
C HIS A 357 25.41 -3.84 7.40
N GLN A 358 25.59 -5.04 7.97
CA GLN A 358 26.93 -5.51 8.30
C GLN A 358 27.62 -5.98 7.02
N LEU A 359 28.94 -5.81 6.96
CA LEU A 359 29.74 -6.36 5.86
C LEU A 359 29.54 -7.89 5.81
N PRO A 360 29.13 -8.44 4.66
CA PRO A 360 29.01 -9.88 4.49
C PRO A 360 30.33 -10.58 4.79
N VAL A 361 30.25 -11.73 5.45
CA VAL A 361 31.37 -12.65 5.65
C VAL A 361 31.17 -13.84 4.73
N GLU A 362 32.22 -14.23 4.01
CA GLU A 362 32.19 -15.42 3.15
C GLU A 362 31.84 -16.66 3.99
N PRO A 363 30.78 -17.40 3.65
CA PRO A 363 30.42 -18.63 4.36
C PRO A 363 31.56 -19.65 4.31
N GLN A 364 31.81 -20.34 5.42
CA GLN A 364 32.83 -21.39 5.47
C GLN A 364 32.47 -22.63 4.64
N GLU A 365 31.18 -22.83 4.35
CA GLU A 365 30.69 -23.90 3.47
C GLU A 365 30.06 -23.31 2.19
N PRO A 366 30.42 -23.82 1.00
CA PRO A 366 29.85 -23.34 -0.25
C PRO A 366 28.34 -23.67 -0.32
N SER A 367 27.53 -22.70 -0.74
CA SER A 367 26.11 -22.93 -0.97
C SER A 367 25.90 -23.74 -2.27
N ASP A 368 25.20 -24.87 -2.20
CA ASP A 368 24.98 -25.78 -3.35
C ASP A 368 24.02 -25.24 -4.42
N ARG A 369 23.30 -24.13 -4.18
CA ARG A 369 22.18 -23.70 -5.05
C ARG A 369 22.50 -22.52 -5.97
N ARG A 370 23.49 -21.68 -5.65
CA ARG A 370 23.96 -20.58 -6.51
C ARG A 370 25.45 -20.37 -6.31
N ARG A 371 26.19 -20.16 -7.42
CA ARG A 371 27.59 -19.71 -7.34
C ARG A 371 27.59 -18.26 -6.90
N THR A 372 28.02 -18.05 -5.66
CA THR A 372 28.22 -16.73 -5.08
C THR A 372 29.71 -16.53 -4.83
N THR A 373 30.28 -15.44 -5.34
CA THR A 373 31.67 -15.06 -5.08
C THR A 373 31.72 -13.80 -4.23
N PHE A 374 32.61 -13.79 -3.23
CA PHE A 374 32.86 -12.64 -2.37
C PHE A 374 34.21 -12.01 -2.74
N THR A 375 34.28 -10.69 -2.76
CA THR A 375 35.52 -9.96 -3.04
C THR A 375 35.54 -8.69 -2.22
N THR A 376 36.58 -8.51 -1.40
CA THR A 376 36.81 -7.26 -0.67
C THR A 376 37.53 -6.28 -1.58
N LEU A 377 36.95 -5.09 -1.77
CA LEU A 377 37.48 -4.00 -2.57
C LEU A 377 38.49 -3.16 -1.75
N PRO A 378 39.35 -2.35 -2.41
CA PRO A 378 40.37 -1.55 -1.71
C PRO A 378 39.84 -0.53 -0.69
N ASP A 379 38.59 -0.10 -0.84
CA ASP A 379 37.89 0.80 0.08
C ASP A 379 37.27 0.08 1.29
N GLY A 380 37.43 -1.24 1.38
CA GLY A 380 36.85 -2.09 2.42
C GLY A 380 35.43 -2.56 2.13
N SER A 381 34.83 -2.16 1.00
CA SER A 381 33.54 -2.65 0.56
C SER A 381 33.61 -4.14 0.21
N VAL A 382 32.53 -4.88 0.46
CA VAL A 382 32.40 -6.28 0.06
C VAL A 382 31.47 -6.37 -1.14
N LEU A 383 32.03 -6.80 -2.26
CA LEU A 383 31.34 -7.17 -3.48
C LEU A 383 30.90 -8.63 -3.40
N THR A 384 29.61 -8.88 -3.63
CA THR A 384 29.03 -10.20 -3.78
C THR A 384 28.47 -10.31 -5.20
N ARG A 385 28.90 -11.32 -5.96
CA ARG A 385 28.30 -11.65 -7.27
C ARG A 385 27.63 -13.00 -7.16
N THR A 386 26.34 -13.08 -7.50
CA THR A 386 25.56 -14.31 -7.49
C THR A 386 25.01 -14.58 -8.87
N GLU A 387 25.40 -15.70 -9.47
CA GLU A 387 24.87 -16.14 -10.77
C GLU A 387 23.36 -16.49 -10.65
N PRO A 388 22.53 -16.18 -11.67
CA PRO A 388 22.91 -15.71 -13.02
C PRO A 388 23.01 -14.18 -13.23
N GLY A 389 22.79 -13.31 -12.23
CA GLY A 389 22.69 -11.88 -12.56
C GLY A 389 22.52 -10.92 -11.41
N ILE A 390 23.00 -11.24 -10.20
CA ILE A 390 22.86 -10.38 -9.03
C ILE A 390 24.24 -9.88 -8.61
N VAL A 391 24.38 -8.57 -8.51
CA VAL A 391 25.55 -7.91 -7.92
C VAL A 391 25.12 -7.14 -6.68
N THR A 392 25.86 -7.29 -5.59
CA THR A 392 25.62 -6.57 -4.35
C THR A 392 26.93 -5.97 -3.85
N VAL A 393 26.92 -4.69 -3.53
CA VAL A 393 28.04 -3.97 -2.92
C VAL A 393 27.59 -3.53 -1.54
N THR A 394 28.23 -4.06 -0.49
CA THR A 394 28.03 -3.58 0.89
C THR A 394 29.25 -2.78 1.31
N ARG A 395 29.04 -1.51 1.65
CA ARG A 395 30.09 -0.56 2.01
C ARG A 395 30.33 -0.54 3.53
N PRO A 396 31.51 -0.10 4.00
CA PRO A 396 31.81 -0.04 5.44
C PRO A 396 30.88 0.87 6.25
N SER A 397 30.24 1.85 5.60
CA SER A 397 29.18 2.70 6.16
C SER A 397 27.92 1.92 6.55
N GLY A 398 27.77 0.70 6.02
CA GLY A 398 26.56 -0.11 6.10
C GLY A 398 25.58 0.12 4.96
N THR A 399 25.94 0.93 3.95
CA THR A 399 25.12 1.04 2.74
C THR A 399 25.26 -0.22 1.89
N ARG A 400 24.14 -0.82 1.50
CA ARG A 400 24.05 -1.93 0.55
C ARG A 400 23.37 -1.44 -0.72
N VAL A 401 24.02 -1.66 -1.86
CA VAL A 401 23.44 -1.48 -3.20
C VAL A 401 23.36 -2.84 -3.86
N GLN A 402 22.16 -3.26 -4.24
CA GLN A 402 21.93 -4.48 -4.99
C GLN A 402 21.39 -4.12 -6.37
N VAL A 403 22.01 -4.68 -7.40
CA VAL A 403 21.59 -4.57 -8.79
C VAL A 403 21.38 -5.97 -9.32
N SER A 404 20.20 -6.28 -9.84
CA SER A 404 19.91 -7.56 -10.47
C SER A 404 19.28 -7.41 -11.83
N LEU A 405 19.54 -8.40 -12.68
CA LEU A 405 18.89 -8.56 -13.96
C LEU A 405 18.04 -9.84 -13.93
N ASP A 406 16.73 -9.66 -13.96
CA ASP A 406 15.75 -10.74 -14.03
C ASP A 406 15.22 -10.91 -15.46
N ASP A 407 14.59 -12.05 -15.74
CA ASP A 407 13.92 -12.40 -17.01
C ASP A 407 14.79 -12.32 -18.28
N ALA A 408 16.11 -12.19 -18.12
CA ALA A 408 17.10 -12.31 -19.19
C ALA A 408 17.98 -13.54 -18.97
N ALA A 409 18.39 -14.19 -20.06
CA ALA A 409 19.45 -15.19 -19.96
C ALA A 409 20.76 -14.51 -19.51
N PRO A 410 21.56 -15.13 -18.62
CA PRO A 410 22.80 -14.53 -18.13
C PRO A 410 23.70 -14.04 -19.28
N GLY A 411 24.07 -12.75 -19.24
CA GLY A 411 24.95 -12.12 -20.24
C GLY A 411 24.29 -11.74 -21.58
N THR A 412 22.96 -11.84 -21.70
CA THR A 412 22.24 -11.52 -22.97
C THR A 412 21.77 -10.08 -23.10
N VAL A 413 21.79 -9.28 -22.03
CA VAL A 413 21.43 -7.85 -22.14
C VAL A 413 22.47 -7.00 -21.42
N MET A 414 22.87 -7.43 -20.23
CA MET A 414 23.94 -6.81 -19.47
C MET A 414 24.86 -7.86 -18.83
N THR A 415 26.14 -7.53 -18.70
CA THR A 415 27.15 -8.37 -18.03
C THR A 415 27.19 -8.08 -16.53
N LEU A 416 27.71 -9.03 -15.73
CA LEU A 416 27.95 -8.80 -14.29
C LEU A 416 28.87 -7.60 -14.03
N ASP A 417 29.82 -7.31 -14.93
CA ASP A 417 30.70 -6.15 -14.80
C ASP A 417 29.94 -4.83 -15.00
N GLN A 418 28.94 -4.81 -15.90
CA GLN A 418 28.07 -3.64 -16.09
C GLN A 418 27.14 -3.44 -14.89
N LEU A 419 26.54 -4.51 -14.36
CA LEU A 419 25.75 -4.43 -13.12
C LEU A 419 26.60 -3.97 -11.94
N GLN A 420 27.86 -4.41 -11.86
CA GLN A 420 28.81 -3.94 -10.87
C GLN A 420 29.16 -2.47 -11.02
N ALA A 421 29.32 -1.96 -12.25
CA ALA A 421 29.58 -0.54 -12.47
C ALA A 421 28.45 0.32 -11.87
N ILE A 422 27.19 -0.08 -12.07
CA ILE A 422 26.02 0.58 -11.46
C ILE A 422 26.08 0.46 -9.93
N ALA A 423 26.31 -0.75 -9.39
CA ALA A 423 26.33 -0.96 -7.95
C ALA A 423 27.45 -0.18 -7.22
N ASN A 424 28.58 0.02 -7.89
CA ASN A 424 29.75 0.76 -7.39
C ASN A 424 29.71 2.26 -7.71
N ALA A 425 28.61 2.79 -8.27
CA ALA A 425 28.56 4.20 -8.64
C ALA A 425 28.90 5.10 -7.44
N PRO A 426 29.74 6.13 -7.64
CA PRO A 426 30.01 7.13 -6.62
C PRO A 426 28.73 7.84 -6.19
N GLY A 427 28.64 8.23 -4.92
CA GLY A 427 27.48 8.99 -4.42
C GLY A 427 26.27 8.16 -4.02
N LEU A 428 26.33 6.81 -4.10
CA LEU A 428 25.27 5.91 -3.64
C LEU A 428 25.30 5.60 -2.13
N GLU A 429 25.97 6.41 -1.32
CA GLU A 429 26.03 6.26 0.15
C GLU A 429 24.79 6.84 0.85
N LEU A 430 24.36 6.23 1.95
CA LEU A 430 23.22 6.68 2.78
C LEU A 430 23.64 7.46 4.03
#